data_AF-A0A5N5RMS3-F1
#
_entry.id   AF-A0A5N5RMS3-F1
#
_cell.length_a   1.000
_cell.length_b   1.000
_cell.length_c   1.000
_cell.angle_alpha   90.00
_cell.angle_beta   90.00
_cell.angle_gamma   90.00
#
_symmetry.space_group_name_H-M   'P 1'
#
loop_
_entity.id
_entity.type
_entity.pdbx_description
1 polymer ?
#
loop_
_entity_poly.entity_id
_entity_poly.type
_entity_poly.pdbx_seq_one_letter_code
_entity_poly.pdbx_strand_id
1 'polypeptide(L)'
;MEIAVCAGSLKDAYYIARRECTEEGNRAWISLFLDCFDVFPVDSLLCRAALASSEPDFEDGLIRVCAEWWGADYIVSRDRKAFADSGIPRIEAPDLLRVLG
;
A
#
# COMPACT_ATOMS: atom_id res chain seq x y z
N MET A 1 -8.43 -2.33 14.72
CA MET A 1 -7.39 -1.82 13.82
C MET A 1 -7.85 -2.13 12.42
N GLU A 2 -8.01 -1.10 11.60
CA GLU A 2 -8.33 -1.27 10.19
C GLU A 2 -7.04 -1.16 9.39
N ILE A 3 -6.81 -2.10 8.50
CA ILE A 3 -5.66 -2.10 7.60
C ILE A 3 -6.22 -2.16 6.20
N ALA A 4 -5.83 -1.19 5.38
CA ALA A 4 -6.18 -1.16 3.97
C ALA A 4 -4.95 -1.35 3.09
N VAL A 5 -5.15 -1.96 1.94
CA VAL A 5 -4.17 -2.03 0.85
C VAL A 5 -4.72 -1.34 -0.38
N CYS A 6 -3.88 -0.58 -1.07
CA CYS A 6 -4.20 -0.11 -2.42
C CYS A 6 -4.39 -1.35 -3.31
N ALA A 7 -5.46 -1.40 -4.11
CA ALA A 7 -5.72 -2.53 -5.00
C ALA A 7 -4.54 -2.83 -5.95
N GLY A 8 -3.78 -1.80 -6.33
CA GLY A 8 -2.55 -1.93 -7.11
C GLY A 8 -1.51 -2.82 -6.42
N SER A 9 -1.30 -2.64 -5.12
CA SER A 9 -0.27 -3.35 -4.35
C SER A 9 -0.46 -4.86 -4.30
N LEU A 10 -1.68 -5.37 -4.50
CA LEU A 10 -1.94 -6.81 -4.61
C LEU A 10 -1.26 -7.42 -5.84
N LYS A 11 -1.26 -6.71 -6.98
CA LYS A 11 -0.59 -7.17 -8.19
C LYS A 11 0.93 -7.18 -7.99
N ASP A 12 1.46 -6.21 -7.24
CA ASP A 12 2.90 -6.04 -7.02
C ASP A 12 3.40 -7.11 -6.06
N ALA A 13 2.62 -7.39 -5.01
CA ALA A 13 2.86 -8.53 -4.11
C ALA A 13 2.86 -9.85 -4.89
N TYR A 14 1.87 -10.09 -5.77
CA TYR A 14 1.83 -11.28 -6.62
C TYR A 14 3.04 -11.35 -7.57
N TYR A 15 3.40 -10.23 -8.20
CA TYR A 15 4.53 -10.16 -9.13
C TYR A 15 5.87 -10.46 -8.46
N ILE A 16 6.06 -10.02 -7.21
CA ILE A 16 7.26 -10.32 -6.42
C ILE A 16 7.23 -11.78 -5.96
N ALA A 17 6.12 -12.24 -5.39
CA ALA A 17 6.01 -13.58 -4.80
C ALA A 17 6.19 -14.70 -5.83
N ARG A 18 5.83 -14.49 -7.10
CA ARG A 18 6.00 -15.48 -8.18
C ARG A 18 7.43 -15.95 -8.42
N ARG A 19 8.42 -15.20 -7.92
CA ARG A 19 9.84 -15.57 -8.01
C ARG A 19 10.23 -16.67 -7.02
N GLU A 20 9.51 -16.79 -5.92
CA GLU A 20 9.86 -17.63 -4.78
C GLU A 20 8.75 -18.67 -4.45
N CYS A 21 7.52 -18.45 -4.90
CA CYS A 21 6.36 -19.30 -4.61
C CYS A 21 5.81 -19.98 -5.88
N THR A 22 5.17 -21.14 -5.70
CA THR A 22 4.34 -21.77 -6.73
C THR A 22 3.11 -20.90 -7.03
N GLU A 23 2.45 -21.15 -8.16
CA GLU A 23 1.20 -20.44 -8.51
C GLU A 23 0.11 -20.60 -7.44
N GLU A 24 -0.03 -21.81 -6.89
CA GLU A 24 -0.95 -22.10 -5.78
C GLU A 24 -0.58 -21.28 -4.54
N GLY A 25 0.72 -21.23 -4.19
CA GLY A 25 1.21 -20.41 -3.08
C GLY A 25 0.94 -18.91 -3.27
N ASN A 26 1.15 -18.38 -4.48
CA ASN A 26 0.85 -16.97 -4.79
C ASN A 26 -0.63 -16.67 -4.60
N ARG A 27 -1.52 -17.54 -5.08
CA ARG A 27 -2.97 -17.36 -4.91
C ARG A 27 -3.39 -17.46 -3.45
N ALA A 28 -2.78 -18.35 -2.68
CA ALA A 28 -3.02 -18.44 -1.24
C ALA A 28 -2.63 -17.14 -0.51
N TRP A 29 -1.48 -16.53 -0.86
CA TRP A 29 -1.08 -15.23 -0.31
C TRP A 29 -2.05 -14.11 -0.66
N ILE A 30 -2.49 -14.02 -1.91
CA ILE A 30 -3.47 -13.00 -2.31
C ILE A 30 -4.82 -13.23 -1.61
N SER A 31 -5.28 -14.47 -1.49
CA SER A 31 -6.49 -14.79 -0.71
C SER A 31 -6.36 -14.31 0.74
N LEU A 32 -5.23 -14.59 1.38
CA LEU A 32 -4.97 -14.14 2.75
C LEU A 32 -5.02 -12.61 2.87
N PHE A 33 -4.44 -11.87 1.92
CA PHE A 33 -4.50 -10.40 1.92
C PHE A 33 -5.93 -9.88 1.75
N LEU A 34 -6.73 -10.51 0.90
CA LEU A 34 -8.14 -10.15 0.71
C LEU A 34 -9.01 -10.47 1.94
N ASP A 35 -8.67 -11.51 2.69
CA ASP A 35 -9.39 -11.87 3.93
C ASP A 35 -9.00 -10.99 5.12
N CYS A 36 -7.78 -10.42 5.10
CA CYS A 36 -7.21 -9.68 6.23
C CYS A 36 -7.27 -8.16 6.09
N PHE A 37 -7.33 -7.62 4.86
CA PHE A 37 -7.22 -6.20 4.59
C PHE A 37 -8.42 -5.67 3.80
N ASP A 38 -8.83 -4.45 4.12
CA ASP A 38 -9.71 -3.69 3.24
C ASP A 38 -8.97 -3.37 1.93
N VAL A 39 -9.62 -3.54 0.80
CA VAL A 39 -9.02 -3.22 -0.51
C VAL A 39 -9.52 -1.86 -0.96
N PHE A 40 -8.62 -0.88 -0.95
CA PHE A 40 -8.94 0.46 -1.42
C PHE A 40 -8.94 0.49 -2.97
N PRO A 41 -10.09 0.76 -3.61
CA PRO A 41 -10.20 0.74 -5.06
C PRO A 41 -9.46 1.94 -5.67
N VAL A 42 -8.82 1.72 -6.82
CA VAL A 42 -8.18 2.79 -7.59
C VAL A 42 -9.02 3.08 -8.84
N ASP A 43 -9.45 4.32 -8.97
CA ASP A 43 -10.23 4.80 -10.10
C ASP A 43 -9.54 5.97 -10.83
N SER A 44 -10.21 6.53 -11.84
CA SER A 44 -9.64 7.63 -12.62
C SER A 44 -9.40 8.92 -11.80
N LEU A 45 -10.16 9.13 -10.71
CA LEU A 45 -10.00 10.31 -9.86
C LEU A 45 -8.70 10.18 -9.06
N LEU A 46 -8.48 9.02 -8.45
CA LEU A 46 -7.25 8.73 -7.70
C LEU A 46 -6.02 8.75 -8.61
N CYS A 47 -6.11 8.20 -9.83
CA CYS A 47 -5.04 8.30 -10.82
C CYS A 47 -4.68 9.74 -11.17
N ARG A 48 -5.67 10.63 -11.34
CA ARG A 48 -5.43 12.06 -11.63
C ARG A 48 -4.81 12.78 -10.44
N ALA A 49 -5.25 12.47 -9.22
CA ALA A 49 -4.67 13.03 -8.01
C ALA A 49 -3.21 12.57 -7.83
N ALA A 50 -2.92 11.28 -8.05
CA ALA A 50 -1.56 10.74 -8.00
C ALA A 50 -0.65 11.38 -9.06
N LEU A 51 -1.16 11.59 -10.29
CA LEU A 51 -0.43 12.28 -11.36
C LEU A 51 -0.09 13.73 -11.00
N ALA A 52 -0.94 14.39 -10.20
CA ALA A 52 -0.73 15.75 -9.73
C ALA A 52 0.06 15.84 -8.41
N SER A 53 0.43 14.70 -7.82
CA SER A 53 1.16 14.66 -6.55
C SER A 53 2.63 15.07 -6.72
N SER A 54 3.28 15.35 -5.60
CA SER A 54 4.72 15.65 -5.54
C SER A 54 5.60 14.41 -5.44
N GLU A 55 5.02 13.21 -5.39
CA GLU A 55 5.81 11.97 -5.31
C GLU A 55 6.59 11.76 -6.62
N PRO A 56 7.86 11.32 -6.54
CA PRO A 56 8.70 11.13 -7.73
C PRO A 56 8.25 9.93 -8.58
N ASP A 57 7.65 8.92 -7.95
CA ASP A 57 7.09 7.74 -8.61
C ASP A 57 5.55 7.75 -8.55
N PHE A 58 4.92 7.34 -9.65
CA PHE A 58 3.47 7.33 -9.76
C PHE A 58 2.81 6.28 -8.85
N GLU A 59 3.47 5.15 -8.60
CA GLU A 59 3.01 4.12 -7.67
C GLU A 59 2.96 4.65 -6.24
N ASP A 60 4.02 5.35 -5.82
CA ASP A 60 4.04 6.04 -4.52
C ASP A 60 2.96 7.13 -4.46
N GLY A 61 2.79 7.91 -5.53
CA GLY A 61 1.70 8.88 -5.65
C GLY A 61 0.32 8.24 -5.45
N LEU A 62 0.08 7.06 -6.03
CA LEU A 62 -1.17 6.31 -5.84
C LEU A 62 -1.34 5.82 -4.40
N ILE A 63 -0.30 5.24 -3.79
CA ILE A 63 -0.36 4.77 -2.40
C ILE A 63 -0.66 5.93 -1.46
N ARG A 64 0.03 7.07 -1.63
CA ARG A 64 -0.17 8.27 -0.83
C ARG A 64 -1.60 8.77 -0.93
N VAL A 65 -2.11 8.96 -2.15
CA VAL A 65 -3.48 9.45 -2.35
C VAL A 65 -4.50 8.45 -1.78
N CYS A 66 -4.30 7.14 -1.94
CA CYS A 66 -5.18 6.15 -1.31
C CYS A 66 -5.19 6.27 0.21
N ALA A 67 -4.02 6.45 0.83
CA ALA A 67 -3.91 6.65 2.28
C ALA A 67 -4.61 7.95 2.74
N GLU A 68 -4.43 9.04 1.99
CA GLU A 68 -5.08 10.34 2.25
C GLU A 68 -6.61 10.23 2.17
N TRP A 69 -7.13 9.53 1.16
CA TRP A 69 -8.56 9.32 0.99
C TRP A 69 -9.16 8.35 2.00
N TRP A 70 -8.42 7.31 2.39
CA TRP A 70 -8.82 6.39 3.46
C TRP A 70 -8.82 7.08 4.84
N GLY A 71 -8.04 8.14 5.01
CA GLY A 71 -7.82 8.77 6.31
C GLY A 71 -6.88 7.96 7.19
N ALA A 72 -5.86 7.33 6.59
CA ALA A 72 -4.90 6.49 7.31
C ALA A 72 -4.04 7.31 8.28
N ASP A 73 -3.75 6.74 9.46
CA ASP A 73 -2.80 7.32 10.41
C ASP A 73 -1.34 7.18 9.94
N TYR A 74 -1.05 6.10 9.20
CA TYR A 74 0.31 5.78 8.73
C TYR A 74 0.29 5.12 7.35
N ILE A 75 1.33 5.38 6.56
CA ILE A 75 1.69 4.59 5.37
C ILE A 75 2.79 3.59 5.74
N VAL A 76 2.52 2.29 5.62
CA VAL A 76 3.53 1.27 5.90
C VAL A 76 4.44 1.08 4.69
N SER A 77 5.71 1.48 4.81
CA SER A 77 6.70 1.28 3.75
C SER A 77 8.10 1.07 4.33
N ARG A 78 8.91 0.29 3.62
CA ARG A 78 10.34 0.14 3.92
C ARG A 78 11.18 1.23 3.26
N ASP A 79 10.67 1.88 2.21
CA ASP A 79 11.36 3.00 1.60
C ASP A 79 11.33 4.19 2.58
N ARG A 80 12.52 4.72 2.89
CA ARG A 80 12.69 5.83 3.83
C ARG A 80 12.64 7.19 3.14
N LYS A 81 12.69 7.22 1.80
CA LYS A 81 12.64 8.43 0.99
C LYS A 81 11.26 8.70 0.43
N ALA A 82 10.41 7.68 0.34
CA ALA A 82 9.03 7.81 -0.11
C ALA A 82 8.18 8.62 0.89
N PHE A 83 7.18 9.33 0.39
CA PHE A 83 6.17 10.06 1.18
C PHE A 83 6.72 11.20 2.05
N ALA A 84 7.89 11.75 1.69
CA ALA A 84 8.54 12.79 2.50
C ALA A 84 7.69 14.08 2.62
N ASP A 85 6.90 14.39 1.59
CA ASP A 85 6.00 15.55 1.55
C ASP A 85 4.53 15.18 1.86
N SER A 86 4.27 13.94 2.28
CA SER A 86 2.93 13.46 2.64
C SER A 86 2.47 14.06 3.97
N GLY A 87 1.18 14.41 4.05
CA GLY A 87 0.54 14.74 5.33
C GLY A 87 0.38 13.53 6.26
N ILE A 88 0.44 12.32 5.70
CA ILE A 88 0.38 11.05 6.44
C ILE A 88 1.81 10.51 6.63
N PRO A 89 2.25 10.27 7.88
CA PRO A 89 3.59 9.80 8.16
C PRO A 89 3.81 8.37 7.67
N ARG A 90 5.01 8.11 7.16
CA ARG A 90 5.47 6.76 6.82
C ARG A 90 6.03 6.05 8.05
N ILE A 91 5.78 4.74 8.17
CA ILE A 91 6.26 3.87 9.26
C ILE A 91 6.77 2.53 8.71
N GLU A 92 7.78 1.92 9.36
CA GLU A 92 8.15 0.52 9.03
C GLU A 92 7.21 -0.45 9.74
N ALA A 93 6.96 -1.60 9.14
CA ALA A 93 6.11 -2.63 9.75
C ALA A 93 6.54 -3.01 11.19
N PRO A 94 7.84 -3.21 11.52
CA PRO A 94 8.24 -3.50 12.89
C PRO A 94 7.94 -2.36 13.88
N ASP A 95 8.00 -1.10 13.44
CA ASP A 95 7.72 0.06 14.29
C ASP A 95 6.21 0.22 14.48
N LEU A 96 5.41 -0.06 13.45
CA LEU A 96 3.94 -0.09 13.56
C LEU A 96 3.50 -1.11 14.60
N LEU A 97 4.09 -2.32 14.61
CA LEU A 97 3.76 -3.32 15.62
C LEU A 97 4.01 -2.81 17.06
N ARG A 98 5.04 -2.00 17.28
CA ARG A 98 5.29 -1.39 18.61
C ARG A 98 4.25 -0.33 18.98
N VAL A 99 3.69 0.37 17.99
CA VAL A 99 2.60 1.34 18.21
C VAL A 99 1.30 0.63 18.59
N LEU A 100 1.07 -0.57 18.04
CA LEU A 100 -0.15 -1.34 18.24
C LEU A 100 -0.20 -2.14 19.54
N GLY A 101 0.96 -2.41 20.16
CA GLY A 101 1.08 -3.21 21.39
C GLY A 101 1.21 -4.71 21.14
#